data_AF-A0A5P8N8E3-F1
#
_entry.id   AF-A0A5P8N8E3-F1
#
_cell.length_a   1.000
_cell.length_b   1.000
_cell.length_c   1.000
_cell.angle_alpha   90.00
_cell.angle_beta   90.00
_cell.angle_gamma   90.00
#
_symmetry.space_group_name_H-M   'P 1'
#
loop_
_entity.id
_entity.type
_entity.pdbx_description
1 polymer ?
#
loop_
_entity_poly.entity_id
_entity_poly.type
_entity_poly.pdbx_seq_one_letter_code
_entity_poly.pdbx_strand_id
1 'polypeptide(L)' 'PQLHLQVQLCQNGHMRSKKDAEMLQDTVEFSLVSVEKEDAEKYRCQYRVLEPPGTSGKSDPVE' A
#
# COMPACT_ATOMS: atom_id res chain seq x y z
N PRO A 1 -2.12 22.92 0.22
CA PRO A 1 -0.99 21.96 0.20
C PRO A 1 -1.51 20.56 -0.18
N GLN A 2 -1.18 20.09 -1.39
CA GLN A 2 -1.43 18.70 -1.76
C GLN A 2 -0.41 17.84 -1.01
N LEU A 3 -0.88 17.06 -0.05
CA LEU A 3 -0.03 16.12 0.68
C LEU A 3 0.23 14.95 -0.25
N HIS A 4 1.48 14.83 -0.69
CA HIS A 4 1.94 13.68 -1.46
C HIS A 4 2.04 12.46 -0.56
N LEU A 5 1.22 11.46 -0.84
CA LEU A 5 1.17 10.20 -0.13
C LEU A 5 1.61 9.07 -1.08
N GLN A 6 2.19 8.04 -0.51
CA GLN A 6 2.47 6.80 -1.21
C GLN A 6 1.87 5.66 -0.41
N VAL A 7 1.06 4.83 -1.07
CA VAL A 7 0.51 3.60 -0.51
C VAL A 7 1.38 2.45 -1.00
N GLN A 8 1.83 1.61 -0.07
CA GLN A 8 2.60 0.40 -0.35
C GLN A 8 1.74 -0.82 -0.04
N LEU A 9 1.63 -1.72 -1.01
CA LEU A 9 1.06 -3.04 -0.83
C LEU A 9 2.17 -4.01 -0.43
N CYS A 10 2.08 -4.58 0.76
CA CYS A 10 3.03 -5.55 1.28
C CYS A 10 2.40 -6.94 1.34
N GLN A 11 3.13 -7.94 0.86
CA GLN A 11 2.79 -9.37 0.97
C GLN A 11 3.91 -10.04 1.76
N ASN A 12 3.57 -10.85 2.78
CA ASN A 12 4.56 -11.50 3.65
C ASN A 12 5.62 -10.56 4.25
N GLY A 13 5.27 -9.29 4.46
CA GLY A 13 6.20 -8.28 4.98
C GLY A 13 7.10 -7.63 3.93
N HIS A 14 7.12 -8.13 2.70
CA HIS A 14 7.85 -7.55 1.57
C HIS A 14 6.96 -6.60 0.77
N MET A 15 7.52 -5.49 0.28
CA MET A 15 6.79 -4.55 -0.60
C MET A 15 6.63 -5.19 -1.98
N ARG A 16 5.39 -5.42 -2.39
CA ARG A 16 5.03 -5.95 -3.72
C ARG A 16 4.79 -4.85 -4.73
N SER A 17 4.13 -3.77 -4.31
CA SER A 17 3.77 -2.65 -5.19
C SER A 17 3.63 -1.36 -4.40
N LYS A 18 3.75 -0.23 -5.10
CA LYS A 18 3.53 1.10 -4.53
C LYS A 18 2.78 1.96 -5.53
N LYS A 19 1.97 2.87 -5.01
CA LYS A 19 1.27 3.88 -5.80
C LYS A 19 1.32 5.22 -5.08
N ASP A 20 1.57 6.27 -5.85
CA ASP A 20 1.41 7.62 -5.37
C ASP A 20 -0.09 7.93 -5.31
N ALA A 21 -0.48 8.57 -4.23
CA ALA A 21 -1.85 8.95 -3.93
C ALA A 21 -1.84 10.38 -3.41
N GLU A 22 -2.93 11.08 -3.65
CA GLU A 22 -3.20 12.33 -2.97
C GLU A 22 -4.10 12.04 -1.77
N MET A 23 -3.96 12.80 -0.68
CA MET A 23 -4.83 12.62 0.49
C MET A 23 -6.33 12.81 0.22
N LEU A 24 -6.70 13.41 -0.92
CA LEU A 24 -8.09 13.51 -1.37
C LEU A 24 -8.63 12.17 -1.91
N GLN A 25 -7.76 11.19 -2.16
CA GLN A 25 -8.16 9.85 -2.57
C GLN A 25 -8.33 8.98 -1.32
N ASP A 26 -9.57 8.64 -1.00
CA ASP A 26 -9.89 7.73 0.12
C ASP A 26 -9.43 6.28 -0.15
N THR A 27 -9.34 5.90 -1.43
CA THR A 27 -9.03 4.52 -1.85
C THR A 27 -7.99 4.51 -2.96
N VAL A 28 -7.12 3.49 -2.94
CA VAL A 28 -6.16 3.18 -4.00
C VAL A 28 -6.34 1.74 -4.43
N GLU A 29 -6.41 1.51 -5.74
CA GLU A 29 -6.54 0.17 -6.31
C GLU A 29 -5.19 -0.36 -6.80
N PHE A 30 -4.87 -1.59 -6.41
CA PHE A 30 -3.71 -2.33 -6.91
C PHE A 30 -4.17 -3.46 -7.82
N SER A 31 -3.55 -3.58 -8.99
CA SER A 31 -3.77 -4.71 -9.89
C SER A 31 -2.73 -5.78 -9.60
N LEU A 32 -3.17 -6.97 -9.22
CA LEU A 32 -2.33 -8.16 -9.13
C LEU A 32 -2.38 -8.89 -10.47
N VAL A 33 -1.27 -8.92 -11.18
CA VAL A 33 -1.14 -9.65 -12.45
C VAL A 33 -0.57 -11.03 -12.15
N SER A 34 -1.13 -12.07 -12.78
CA SER A 34 -0.70 -13.46 -12.62
C SER A 34 -0.76 -13.94 -11.16
N VAL A 35 -1.97 -14.02 -10.60
CA VAL A 35 -2.20 -14.50 -9.22
C VAL A 35 -1.85 -15.98 -9.09
N GLU A 36 -0.87 -16.31 -8.25
CA GLU A 36 -0.39 -17.67 -7.98
C GLU A 36 -0.88 -18.19 -6.61
N LYS A 37 -0.54 -19.44 -6.25
CA LYS A 37 -0.94 -19.98 -4.92
C LYS A 37 -0.24 -19.25 -3.77
N GLU A 38 0.99 -18.79 -3.98
CA GLU A 38 1.69 -17.91 -3.03
C GLU A 38 0.96 -16.58 -2.82
N ASP A 39 0.03 -16.20 -3.71
CA ASP A 39 -0.74 -14.96 -3.57
C ASP A 39 -2.00 -15.10 -2.71
N ALA A 40 -2.34 -16.31 -2.27
CA ALA A 40 -3.37 -16.55 -1.26
C ALA A 40 -2.91 -16.13 0.16
N GLU A 41 -1.80 -15.41 0.24
CA GLU A 41 -1.22 -14.86 1.46
C GLU A 41 -1.88 -13.55 1.88
N LYS A 42 -1.54 -13.12 3.09
CA LYS A 42 -2.09 -11.91 3.70
C LYS A 42 -1.41 -10.65 3.18
N TYR A 43 -2.19 -9.78 2.53
CA TYR A 43 -1.76 -8.45 2.13
C TYR A 43 -1.95 -7.44 3.26
N ARG A 44 -1.04 -6.47 3.34
CA ARG A 44 -1.17 -5.31 4.23
C ARG A 44 -0.78 -4.04 3.51
N CYS A 45 -1.49 -2.96 3.78
CA CYS A 45 -1.17 -1.64 3.27
C CYS A 45 -0.29 -0.87 4.26
N GLN A 46 0.62 -0.05 3.75
CA GLN A 46 1.37 0.93 4.53
C GLN A 46 1.34 2.29 3.82
N TYR A 47 1.03 3.34 4.57
CA TYR A 47 1.00 4.71 4.08
C TYR A 47 2.32 5.40 4.36
N ARG A 48 2.81 6.17 3.39
CA ARG A 48 4.00 7.00 3.54
C ARG A 48 3.72 8.41 3.06
N VAL A 49 3.72 9.36 3.99
CA VAL A 49 3.64 10.78 3.68
C VAL A 49 5.03 11.24 3.23
N LEU A 50 5.10 11.94 2.10
CA LEU A 50 6.37 12.44 1.57
C LEU A 50 6.75 13.78 2.20
N GLU A 51 5.77 14.64 2.50
CA GLU A 51 5.99 15.98 3.05
C GLU A 51 4.91 16.36 4.08
N PRO A 52 5.26 16.48 5.38
CA PRO A 52 6.52 16.07 5.98
C PRO A 52 6.71 14.55 5.94
N PRO A 53 7.96 14.06 5.84
CA PRO A 53 8.23 12.64 5.69
C PRO A 53 7.79 11.85 6.93
N GLY A 54 6.94 10.84 6.71
CA GLY A 54 6.46 9.95 7.77
C GLY A 54 5.89 8.65 7.21
N THR A 55 5.96 7.58 7.99
CA THR A 55 5.42 6.27 7.59
C THR A 55 4.45 5.77 8.66
N SER A 56 3.29 5.27 8.25
CA SER A 56 2.32 4.65 9.15
C SER A 56 2.71 3.23 9.54
N GLY A 57 2.03 2.67 10.55
CA GLY A 57 1.99 1.22 10.74
C GLY A 57 1.37 0.51 9.53
N LYS A 58 1.61 -0.81 9.43
CA LYS A 58 0.90 -1.66 8.46
C LYS A 58 -0.54 -1.86 8.90
N SER A 59 -1.47 -1.91 7.95
CA SER A 59 -2.86 -2.25 8.20
C SER A 59 -3.03 -3.67 8.74
N ASP A 60 -4.24 -3.97 9.18
CA ASP A 60 -4.67 -5.35 9.37
C ASP A 60 -4.54 -6.14 8.06
N PRO A 61 -4.20 -7.44 8.14
CA PRO A 61 -4.09 -8.30 6.98
C PRO A 61 -5.43 -8.55 6.28
N VAL A 62 -5.40 -8.61 4.96
CA VAL A 62 -6.51 -9.05 4.10
C VAL A 62 -6.08 -10.27 3.28
N GLU A 63 -7.00 -11.23 3.08
CA GLU A 63 -6.85 -12.45 2.25
C GLU A 63 -7.68 -12.34 0.98
#